data_AF-A0A6P8NK56-F1
#
_entry.id   AF-A0A6P8NK56-F1
#
_cell.length_a   1.000
_cell.length_b   1.000
_cell.length_c   1.000
_cell.angle_alpha   90.00
_cell.angle_beta   90.00
_cell.angle_gamma   90.00
#
_symmetry.space_group_name_H-M   'P 1'
#
loop_
_entity.id
_entity.type
_entity.pdbx_description
1 polymer ?
#
loop_
_entity_poly.entity_id
_entity_poly.type
_entity_poly.pdbx_seq_one_letter_code
_entity_poly.pdbx_strand_id
1 'polypeptide(L)'
;MLCYNGKLSFFCFIAAGLIAILPEVLLRLEFNVFQEYFNNIWFTHLFQYGFLNILVLLAFRDFAYQVAVRAVLLGYAFGIGIIVSFVAPSSWQMFGVYITIMAIFHYTEFLSIAWINPSTLSIDSFILNHSIAYGVAACSSWIEFVIERHYYSAMKESSFISYFGLVLCICGEVLRKLAMFTAKHNFNHIVQSEKMDSHELITYGVYRICRHPSYVGWFYWSIGTQLILQNPVCFLAYTGVSWKFFHDRILIEEITLLNFFGQDYVEYQKKVSTGLPYISGYKLNL
;
A
#
# COMPACT_ATOMS: atom_id res chain seq x y z
N MET A 1 -2.93 -15.76 -14.98
CA MET A 1 -2.08 -16.66 -14.16
C MET A 1 -0.87 -15.85 -13.72
N LEU A 2 -0.45 -15.95 -12.45
CA LEU A 2 0.73 -15.21 -11.97
C LEU A 2 1.99 -15.57 -12.78
N CYS A 3 2.75 -14.55 -13.20
CA CYS A 3 4.05 -14.73 -13.83
C CYS A 3 5.07 -15.28 -12.83
N TYR A 4 6.25 -15.71 -13.32
CA TYR A 4 7.33 -16.25 -12.46
C TYR A 4 7.67 -15.29 -11.30
N ASN A 5 7.90 -14.01 -11.60
CA ASN A 5 8.24 -13.01 -10.59
C ASN A 5 7.09 -12.76 -9.59
N GLY A 6 5.84 -12.87 -10.03
CA GLY A 6 4.67 -12.85 -9.15
C GLY A 6 4.68 -14.01 -8.15
N LYS A 7 4.90 -15.25 -8.64
CA LYS A 7 5.01 -16.45 -7.77
C LYS A 7 6.18 -16.37 -6.80
N LEU A 8 7.33 -15.91 -7.28
CA LEU A 8 8.52 -15.68 -6.46
C LEU A 8 8.24 -14.67 -5.35
N SER A 9 7.68 -13.51 -5.69
CA SER A 9 7.32 -12.48 -4.70
C SER A 9 6.35 -13.02 -3.64
N PHE A 10 5.39 -13.84 -4.06
CA PHE A 10 4.41 -14.45 -3.15
C PHE A 10 5.05 -15.41 -2.17
N PHE A 11 5.91 -16.31 -2.65
CA PHE A 11 6.65 -17.22 -1.78
C PHE A 11 7.52 -16.44 -0.78
N CYS A 12 8.30 -15.47 -1.26
CA CYS A 12 9.19 -14.65 -0.42
C CYS A 12 8.43 -13.86 0.64
N PHE A 13 7.31 -13.23 0.29
CA PHE A 13 6.49 -12.47 1.22
C PHE A 13 5.93 -13.35 2.34
N ILE A 14 5.32 -14.48 1.99
CA ILE A 14 4.73 -15.41 2.97
C ILE A 14 5.81 -16.04 3.86
N ALA A 15 6.90 -16.52 3.26
CA ALA A 15 7.99 -17.13 4.01
C ALA A 15 8.61 -16.14 5.01
N ALA A 16 8.90 -14.91 4.59
CA ALA A 16 9.45 -13.88 5.47
C ALA A 16 8.49 -13.50 6.61
N GLY A 17 7.19 -13.38 6.33
CA GLY A 17 6.19 -13.09 7.36
C GLY A 17 6.06 -14.20 8.40
N LEU A 18 6.05 -15.46 7.96
CA LEU A 18 6.04 -16.62 8.87
C LEU A 18 7.30 -16.69 9.72
N ILE A 19 8.47 -16.45 9.13
CA ILE A 19 9.76 -16.44 9.85
C ILE A 19 9.82 -15.30 10.88
N ALA A 20 9.29 -14.13 10.55
CA ALA A 20 9.21 -13.02 11.49
C ALA A 20 8.34 -13.35 12.71
N ILE A 21 7.22 -14.06 12.54
CA ILE A 21 6.27 -14.41 13.62
C ILE A 21 6.73 -15.63 14.44
N LEU A 22 7.48 -16.55 13.82
CA LEU A 22 7.87 -17.84 14.40
C LEU A 22 8.46 -17.74 15.82
N PRO A 23 9.36 -16.78 16.15
CA PRO A 23 9.94 -16.69 17.47
C PRO A 23 8.88 -16.50 18.58
N GLU A 24 7.92 -15.61 18.36
CA GLU A 24 6.83 -15.32 19.30
C GLU A 24 5.90 -16.53 19.49
N VAL A 25 5.64 -17.28 18.41
CA VAL A 25 4.82 -18.50 18.48
C VAL A 25 5.51 -19.59 19.29
N LEU A 26 6.80 -19.82 19.07
CA LEU A 26 7.58 -20.82 19.81
C LEU A 26 7.67 -20.49 21.31
N LEU A 27 7.84 -19.21 21.65
CA LEU A 27 7.84 -18.73 23.03
C LEU A 27 6.51 -19.03 23.73
N ARG A 28 5.38 -18.76 23.08
CA ARG A 28 4.04 -19.00 23.64
C ARG A 28 3.65 -20.47 23.76
N LEU A 29 4.28 -21.34 22.98
CA LEU A 29 4.07 -22.79 23.02
C LEU A 29 5.00 -23.50 24.01
N GLU A 30 5.74 -22.75 24.84
CA GLU A 30 6.66 -23.28 25.86
C GLU A 30 7.71 -24.27 25.32
N PHE A 31 8.05 -24.16 24.03
CA PHE A 31 9.19 -24.92 23.52
C PHE A 31 10.47 -24.41 24.19
N ASN A 32 11.31 -25.32 24.68
CA ASN A 32 12.65 -25.04 25.21
C ASN A 32 13.62 -24.56 24.10
N VAL A 33 13.28 -23.45 23.46
CA VAL A 33 14.20 -22.71 22.61
C VAL A 33 15.08 -21.91 23.57
N PHE A 34 16.39 -22.21 23.57
CA PHE A 34 17.39 -21.63 24.50
C PHE A 34 16.99 -20.22 24.95
N GLN A 35 16.75 -20.07 26.25
CA GLN A 35 16.30 -18.82 26.89
C GLN A 35 17.24 -17.64 26.57
N GLU A 36 18.51 -17.92 26.21
CA GLU A 36 19.49 -16.94 25.72
C GLU A 36 19.18 -16.35 24.33
N TYR A 37 18.51 -17.08 23.43
CA TYR A 37 18.23 -16.63 22.05
C TYR A 37 17.17 -15.52 21.99
N PHE A 38 16.36 -15.40 23.06
CA PHE A 38 15.27 -14.42 23.20
C PHE A 38 15.54 -13.34 24.24
N ASN A 39 16.66 -13.39 24.97
CA ASN A 39 17.02 -12.38 25.96
C ASN A 39 17.02 -10.95 25.36
N ASN A 40 17.19 -10.83 24.05
CA ASN A 40 16.99 -9.59 23.33
C ASN A 40 16.34 -9.83 21.96
N ILE A 41 15.00 -9.74 21.92
CA ILE A 41 14.15 -9.96 20.75
C ILE A 41 14.55 -9.13 19.52
N TRP A 42 15.16 -7.96 19.72
CA TRP A 42 15.64 -7.12 18.63
C TRP A 42 16.82 -7.74 17.89
N PHE A 43 17.76 -8.36 18.61
CA PHE A 43 18.89 -9.06 17.98
C PHE A 43 18.42 -10.30 17.22
N THR A 44 17.44 -11.03 17.75
CA THR A 44 16.82 -12.17 17.07
C THR A 44 16.27 -11.74 15.71
N HIS A 45 15.48 -10.67 15.68
CA HIS A 45 14.90 -10.20 14.42
C HIS A 45 15.94 -9.59 13.47
N LEU A 46 16.95 -8.90 13.98
CA LEU A 46 18.05 -8.40 13.16
C LEU A 46 18.82 -9.54 12.49
N PHE A 47 19.13 -10.60 13.24
CA PHE A 47 19.80 -11.79 12.72
C PHE A 47 18.93 -12.52 11.70
N GLN A 48 17.65 -12.79 12.01
CA GLN A 48 16.73 -13.45 11.08
C GLN A 48 16.59 -12.69 9.76
N TYR A 49 16.39 -11.38 9.82
CA TYR A 49 16.27 -10.54 8.64
C TYR A 49 17.58 -10.50 7.84
N GLY A 50 18.73 -10.35 8.50
CA GLY A 50 20.04 -10.38 7.85
C GLY A 50 20.32 -11.72 7.16
N PHE A 51 20.05 -12.83 7.85
CA PHE A 51 20.19 -14.18 7.32
C PHE A 51 19.30 -14.42 6.10
N LEU A 52 18.02 -14.00 6.15
CA LEU A 52 17.11 -14.07 5.01
C LEU A 52 17.63 -13.31 3.79
N ASN A 53 18.19 -12.12 3.99
CA ASN A 53 18.76 -11.33 2.91
C ASN A 53 19.99 -12.00 2.29
N ILE A 54 20.83 -12.67 3.09
CA ILE A 54 21.95 -13.48 2.59
C ILE A 54 21.43 -14.65 1.76
N LEU A 55 20.41 -15.38 2.23
CA LEU A 55 19.81 -16.48 1.46
C LEU A 55 19.24 -16.00 0.13
N VAL A 56 18.53 -14.87 0.12
CA VAL A 56 17.99 -14.27 -1.11
C VAL A 56 19.11 -13.84 -2.06
N LEU A 57 20.18 -13.22 -1.54
CA LEU A 57 21.36 -12.83 -2.31
C LEU A 57 22.06 -14.04 -2.93
N LEU A 58 22.11 -15.18 -2.23
CA LEU A 58 22.71 -16.40 -2.74
C LEU A 58 21.81 -17.09 -3.79
N ALA A 59 20.50 -17.14 -3.55
CA ALA A 59 19.53 -17.89 -4.35
C ALA A 59 19.12 -17.22 -5.67
N PHE A 60 19.07 -15.88 -5.74
CA PHE A 60 18.52 -15.15 -6.88
C PHE A 60 19.51 -14.14 -7.46
N ARG A 61 19.31 -13.77 -8.73
CA ARG A 61 20.11 -12.76 -9.45
C ARG A 61 19.22 -11.75 -10.19
N ASP A 62 19.80 -10.63 -10.59
CA ASP A 62 19.19 -9.59 -11.41
C ASP A 62 17.78 -9.16 -10.95
N PHE A 63 16.81 -9.15 -11.85
CA PHE A 63 15.44 -8.73 -11.56
C PHE A 63 14.77 -9.63 -10.50
N ALA A 64 15.02 -10.95 -10.53
CA ALA A 64 14.46 -11.88 -9.56
C ALA A 64 14.96 -11.59 -8.14
N TYR A 65 16.24 -11.26 -7.98
CA TYR A 65 16.81 -10.82 -6.70
C TYR A 65 16.13 -9.53 -6.20
N GLN A 66 15.97 -8.54 -7.08
CA GLN A 66 15.34 -7.27 -6.74
C GLN A 66 13.88 -7.41 -6.30
N VAL A 67 13.14 -8.35 -6.90
CA VAL A 67 11.77 -8.71 -6.50
C VAL A 67 11.77 -9.43 -5.16
N ALA A 68 12.61 -10.47 -5.01
CA ALA A 68 12.68 -11.29 -3.80
C ALA A 68 13.05 -10.46 -2.56
N VAL A 69 14.05 -9.58 -2.65
CA VAL A 69 14.51 -8.78 -1.50
C VAL A 69 13.44 -7.81 -0.99
N ARG A 70 12.65 -7.21 -1.90
CA ARG A 70 11.54 -6.30 -1.55
C ARG A 70 10.35 -7.06 -1.00
N ALA A 71 10.03 -8.23 -1.57
CA ALA A 71 9.00 -9.11 -1.05
C ALA A 71 9.35 -9.63 0.35
N VAL A 72 10.62 -9.98 0.61
CA VAL A 72 11.12 -10.34 1.94
C VAL A 72 11.01 -9.16 2.91
N LEU A 73 11.45 -7.96 2.52
CA LEU A 73 11.30 -6.75 3.35
C LEU A 73 9.84 -6.53 3.76
N LEU A 74 8.92 -6.57 2.80
CA LEU A 74 7.49 -6.35 3.05
C LEU A 74 6.86 -7.48 3.86
N GLY A 75 7.21 -8.73 3.58
CA GLY A 75 6.73 -9.89 4.34
C GLY A 75 7.22 -9.87 5.78
N TYR A 76 8.49 -9.52 6.00
CA TYR A 76 9.07 -9.40 7.32
C TYR A 76 8.43 -8.24 8.10
N ALA A 77 8.26 -7.06 7.46
CA ALA A 77 7.54 -5.94 8.06
C ALA A 77 6.09 -6.30 8.42
N PHE A 78 5.39 -7.03 7.56
CA PHE A 78 4.04 -7.54 7.83
C PHE A 78 4.00 -8.40 9.10
N GLY A 79 4.93 -9.34 9.24
CA GLY A 79 5.03 -10.20 10.43
C GLY A 79 5.37 -9.43 11.71
N ILE A 80 6.30 -8.48 11.64
CA ILE A 80 6.63 -7.57 12.76
C ILE A 80 5.42 -6.72 13.14
N GLY A 81 4.69 -6.17 12.16
CA GLY A 81 3.47 -5.40 12.42
C GLY A 81 2.42 -6.21 13.19
N ILE A 82 2.24 -7.48 12.81
CA ILE A 82 1.36 -8.42 13.54
C ILE A 82 1.85 -8.57 14.98
N ILE A 83 3.13 -8.92 15.20
CA ILE A 83 3.67 -9.08 16.57
C ILE A 83 3.45 -7.80 17.39
N VAL A 84 3.80 -6.63 16.86
CA VAL A 84 3.64 -5.35 17.57
C VAL A 84 2.17 -5.10 17.92
N SER A 85 1.24 -5.39 17.02
CA SER A 85 -0.19 -5.19 17.28
C SER A 85 -0.78 -6.05 18.40
N PHE A 86 -0.18 -7.20 18.71
CA PHE A 86 -0.67 -8.09 19.77
C PHE A 86 0.16 -8.07 21.06
N VAL A 87 1.46 -7.80 20.96
CA VAL A 87 2.41 -8.00 22.07
C VAL A 87 2.92 -6.69 22.66
N ALA A 88 2.99 -5.62 21.86
CA ALA A 88 3.51 -4.35 22.34
C ALA A 88 2.56 -3.69 23.37
N PRO A 89 3.07 -2.74 24.17
CA PRO A 89 2.21 -1.91 25.03
C PRO A 89 1.06 -1.29 24.23
N SER A 90 -0.10 -1.08 24.86
CA SER A 90 -1.34 -0.54 24.25
C SER A 90 -1.07 0.63 23.29
N SER A 91 -0.28 1.60 23.74
CA SER A 91 0.15 2.79 23.00
C SER A 91 0.98 2.54 21.72
N TRP A 92 1.45 1.32 21.46
CA TRP A 92 2.19 0.93 20.25
C TRP A 92 1.40 0.00 19.32
N GLN A 93 0.31 -0.62 19.80
CA GLN A 93 -0.39 -1.66 19.04
C GLN A 93 -0.91 -1.16 17.70
N MET A 94 -1.46 0.06 17.66
CA MET A 94 -1.93 0.69 16.41
C MET A 94 -0.80 1.00 15.43
N PHE A 95 0.42 1.23 15.91
CA PHE A 95 1.60 1.35 15.04
C PHE A 95 1.92 0.02 14.37
N GLY A 96 1.74 -1.11 15.07
CA GLY A 96 1.83 -2.44 14.49
C GLY A 96 0.81 -2.65 13.36
N VAL A 97 -0.46 -2.27 13.61
CA VAL A 97 -1.53 -2.29 12.60
C VAL A 97 -1.16 -1.43 11.37
N TYR A 98 -0.63 -0.23 11.61
CA TYR A 98 -0.12 0.63 10.53
C TYR A 98 0.96 -0.05 9.70
N ILE A 99 1.99 -0.66 10.32
CA ILE A 99 3.04 -1.38 9.61
C ILE A 99 2.44 -2.51 8.75
N THR A 100 1.52 -3.29 9.31
CA THR A 100 0.84 -4.38 8.60
C THR A 100 0.09 -3.87 7.36
N ILE A 101 -0.69 -2.79 7.49
CA ILE A 101 -1.44 -2.20 6.36
C ILE A 101 -0.49 -1.63 5.29
N MET A 102 0.58 -0.97 5.70
CA MET A 102 1.60 -0.46 4.77
C MET A 102 2.27 -1.60 3.98
N ALA A 103 2.65 -2.67 4.68
CA ALA A 103 3.26 -3.84 4.06
C ALA A 103 2.33 -4.52 3.04
N ILE A 104 1.05 -4.71 3.40
CA ILE A 104 0.03 -5.26 2.50
C ILE A 104 -0.15 -4.38 1.27
N PHE A 105 -0.32 -3.06 1.46
CA PHE A 105 -0.57 -2.12 0.36
C PHE A 105 0.51 -2.23 -0.70
N HIS A 106 1.78 -2.06 -0.32
CA HIS A 106 2.90 -2.08 -1.25
C HIS A 106 3.11 -3.45 -1.91
N TYR A 107 2.95 -4.53 -1.15
CA TYR A 107 3.13 -5.88 -1.69
C TYR A 107 2.04 -6.23 -2.70
N THR A 108 0.78 -5.94 -2.38
CA THR A 108 -0.35 -6.27 -3.24
C THR A 108 -0.43 -5.38 -4.48
N GLU A 109 0.12 -4.16 -4.48
CA GLU A 109 0.33 -3.37 -5.70
C GLU A 109 1.16 -4.14 -6.72
N PHE A 110 2.34 -4.62 -6.30
CA PHE A 110 3.22 -5.41 -7.15
C PHE A 110 2.54 -6.71 -7.61
N LEU A 111 1.94 -7.45 -6.67
CA LEU A 111 1.29 -8.72 -6.97
C LEU A 111 0.12 -8.55 -7.95
N SER A 112 -0.64 -7.45 -7.84
CA SER A 112 -1.75 -7.16 -8.73
C SER A 112 -1.25 -6.94 -10.16
N ILE A 113 -0.22 -6.12 -10.38
CA ILE A 113 0.39 -5.95 -11.72
C ILE A 113 0.95 -7.28 -12.25
N ALA A 114 1.63 -8.04 -11.40
CA ALA A 114 2.19 -9.34 -11.78
C ALA A 114 1.11 -10.36 -12.20
N TRP A 115 -0.15 -10.14 -11.80
CA TRP A 115 -1.29 -10.94 -12.21
C TRP A 115 -1.94 -10.39 -13.48
N ILE A 116 -2.25 -9.09 -13.51
CA ILE A 116 -3.15 -8.50 -14.51
C ILE A 116 -2.41 -7.97 -15.75
N ASN A 117 -1.18 -7.50 -15.61
CA ASN A 117 -0.42 -6.87 -16.68
C ASN A 117 1.11 -7.13 -16.57
N PRO A 118 1.56 -8.39 -16.69
CA PRO A 118 2.95 -8.75 -16.42
C PRO A 118 4.00 -8.11 -17.34
N SER A 119 3.60 -7.62 -18.52
CA SER A 119 4.51 -6.96 -19.47
C SER A 119 5.00 -5.59 -18.98
N THR A 120 4.26 -4.95 -18.07
CA THR A 120 4.62 -3.65 -17.47
C THR A 120 5.23 -3.81 -16.07
N LEU A 121 5.37 -5.04 -15.59
CA LEU A 121 5.84 -5.30 -14.23
C LEU A 121 7.28 -4.82 -14.06
N SER A 122 7.49 -3.93 -13.08
CA SER A 122 8.80 -3.42 -12.72
C SER A 122 8.98 -3.39 -11.21
N ILE A 123 10.16 -2.99 -10.76
CA ILE A 123 10.41 -2.78 -9.34
C ILE A 123 9.59 -1.61 -8.78
N ASP A 124 9.28 -0.62 -9.62
CA ASP A 124 8.44 0.52 -9.23
C ASP A 124 6.99 0.12 -8.99
N SER A 125 6.56 -1.06 -9.46
CA SER A 125 5.22 -1.60 -9.18
C SER A 125 4.98 -1.87 -7.69
N PHE A 126 6.02 -1.93 -6.85
CA PHE A 126 5.86 -1.96 -5.38
C PHE A 126 5.46 -0.60 -4.78
N ILE A 127 5.67 0.51 -5.51
CA ILE A 127 5.36 1.89 -5.07
C ILE A 127 6.14 2.33 -3.81
N LEU A 128 7.24 1.66 -3.44
CA LEU A 128 7.97 1.93 -2.20
C LEU A 128 8.57 3.34 -2.14
N ASN A 129 9.16 3.82 -3.24
CA ASN A 129 9.91 5.08 -3.29
C ASN A 129 9.46 5.95 -4.48
N HIS A 130 8.15 6.14 -4.64
CA HIS A 130 7.61 6.83 -5.82
C HIS A 130 7.75 8.37 -5.78
N SER A 131 8.10 8.96 -4.62
CA SER A 131 8.46 10.39 -4.53
C SER A 131 9.20 10.72 -3.24
N ILE A 132 9.97 11.82 -3.25
CA ILE A 132 10.56 12.41 -2.04
C ILE A 132 9.46 12.87 -1.08
N ALA A 133 8.39 13.45 -1.62
CA ALA A 133 7.24 13.91 -0.83
C ALA A 133 6.60 12.76 -0.01
N TYR A 134 6.52 11.56 -0.60
CA TYR A 134 6.05 10.37 0.10
C TYR A 134 6.96 10.00 1.28
N GLY A 135 8.28 9.98 1.08
CA GLY A 135 9.24 9.71 2.15
C GLY A 135 9.16 10.74 3.28
N VAL A 136 9.06 12.03 2.95
CA VAL A 136 8.89 13.12 3.92
C VAL A 136 7.57 12.96 4.70
N ALA A 137 6.48 12.63 4.02
CA ALA A 137 5.19 12.40 4.66
C ALA A 137 5.26 11.23 5.65
N ALA A 138 5.83 10.09 5.23
CA ALA A 138 5.99 8.91 6.08
C ALA A 138 6.83 9.24 7.32
N CYS A 139 8.01 9.84 7.14
CA CYS A 139 8.87 10.26 8.26
C CYS A 139 8.15 11.23 9.21
N SER A 140 7.40 12.20 8.67
CA SER A 140 6.65 13.16 9.48
C SER A 140 5.58 12.46 10.34
N SER A 141 4.87 11.47 9.77
CA SER A 141 3.89 10.68 10.51
C SER A 141 4.50 9.87 11.65
N TRP A 142 5.70 9.32 11.44
CA TRP A 142 6.41 8.57 12.48
C TRP A 142 6.93 9.50 13.59
N ILE A 143 7.45 10.67 13.21
CA ILE A 143 7.92 11.68 14.16
C ILE A 143 6.75 12.18 15.02
N GLU A 144 5.62 12.54 14.41
CA GLU A 144 4.41 12.96 15.13
C GLU A 144 3.95 11.86 16.08
N PHE A 145 3.82 10.61 15.60
CA PHE A 145 3.41 9.49 16.42
C PHE A 145 4.32 9.29 17.64
N VAL A 146 5.64 9.29 17.44
CA VAL A 146 6.62 9.06 18.52
C VAL A 146 6.60 10.20 19.54
N ILE A 147 6.56 11.45 19.08
CA ILE A 147 6.50 12.63 19.95
C ILE A 147 5.21 12.61 20.77
N GLU A 148 4.06 12.47 20.12
CA GLU A 148 2.77 12.46 20.80
C GLU A 148 2.63 11.26 21.73
N ARG A 149 3.14 10.10 21.36
CA ARG A 149 3.15 8.93 22.25
C ARG A 149 4.02 9.16 23.49
N HIS A 150 5.15 9.86 23.36
CA HIS A 150 6.04 10.15 24.49
C HIS A 150 5.38 11.04 25.54
N TYR A 151 4.65 12.07 25.11
CA TYR A 151 3.98 13.02 26.02
C TYR A 151 2.54 12.61 26.38
N TYR A 152 1.84 11.93 25.48
CA TYR A 152 0.39 11.62 25.56
C TYR A 152 0.11 10.16 25.13
N SER A 153 0.74 9.20 25.82
CA SER A 153 0.64 7.77 25.47
C SER A 153 -0.78 7.22 25.40
N ALA A 154 -1.68 7.68 26.28
CA ALA A 154 -3.09 7.29 26.30
C ALA A 154 -3.83 7.65 25.00
N MET A 155 -3.42 8.73 24.32
CA MET A 155 -4.01 9.13 23.03
C MET A 155 -3.69 8.11 21.92
N LYS A 156 -2.63 7.32 22.05
CA LYS A 156 -2.20 6.34 21.04
C LYS A 156 -2.67 4.92 21.34
N GLU A 157 -3.48 4.74 22.37
CA GLU A 157 -4.17 3.47 22.61
C GLU A 157 -5.28 3.26 21.58
N SER A 158 -5.64 2.00 21.34
CA SER A 158 -6.69 1.65 20.40
C SER A 158 -8.01 2.35 20.75
N SER A 159 -8.59 3.00 19.75
CA SER A 159 -9.80 3.80 19.92
C SER A 159 -10.72 3.62 18.72
N PHE A 160 -11.95 4.11 18.83
CA PHE A 160 -12.88 4.11 17.70
C PHE A 160 -12.30 4.80 16.46
N ILE A 161 -11.49 5.85 16.64
CA ILE A 161 -10.84 6.59 15.54
C ILE A 161 -9.88 5.67 14.77
N SER A 162 -9.07 4.89 15.50
CA SER A 162 -8.06 4.04 14.87
C SER A 162 -8.69 2.83 14.16
N TYR A 163 -9.76 2.26 14.71
CA TYR A 163 -10.55 1.22 14.03
C TYR A 163 -11.30 1.76 12.80
N PHE A 164 -11.84 2.98 12.86
CA PHE A 164 -12.42 3.62 11.70
C PHE A 164 -11.37 3.85 10.60
N GLY A 165 -10.17 4.28 10.97
CA GLY A 165 -9.02 4.37 10.07
C GLY A 165 -8.66 3.02 9.42
N LEU A 166 -8.68 1.94 10.19
CA LEU A 166 -8.44 0.58 9.70
C LEU A 166 -9.50 0.15 8.67
N VAL A 167 -10.79 0.37 8.96
CA VAL A 167 -11.87 0.09 8.01
C VAL A 167 -11.69 0.91 6.73
N LEU A 168 -11.34 2.19 6.86
CA LEU A 168 -11.11 3.05 5.70
C LEU A 168 -9.94 2.56 4.84
N CYS A 169 -8.84 2.12 5.46
CA CYS A 169 -7.72 1.49 4.76
C CYS A 169 -8.14 0.20 4.04
N ILE A 170 -8.88 -0.69 4.70
CA ILE A 170 -9.33 -1.95 4.09
C ILE A 170 -10.25 -1.68 2.89
N CYS A 171 -11.23 -0.78 3.05
CA CYS A 171 -12.14 -0.40 1.97
C CYS A 171 -11.41 0.28 0.81
N GLY A 172 -10.49 1.19 1.10
CA GLY A 172 -9.68 1.88 0.09
C GLY A 172 -8.78 0.90 -0.68
N GLU A 173 -8.16 -0.04 0.04
CA GLU A 173 -7.36 -1.11 -0.52
C GLU A 173 -8.19 -2.01 -1.45
N VAL A 174 -9.32 -2.52 -0.99
CA VAL A 174 -10.21 -3.35 -1.81
C VAL A 174 -10.67 -2.60 -3.05
N LEU A 175 -11.11 -1.34 -2.93
CA LEU A 175 -11.56 -0.54 -4.07
C LEU A 175 -10.43 -0.35 -5.09
N ARG A 176 -9.21 -0.07 -4.62
CA ARG A 176 -8.04 0.11 -5.47
C ARG A 176 -7.71 -1.16 -6.25
N LYS A 177 -7.68 -2.32 -5.58
CA LYS A 177 -7.41 -3.61 -6.22
C LYS A 177 -8.53 -3.98 -7.19
N LEU A 178 -9.80 -3.77 -6.83
CA LEU A 178 -10.93 -3.98 -7.74
C LEU A 178 -10.81 -3.11 -9.00
N ALA A 179 -10.36 -1.86 -8.88
CA ALA A 179 -10.10 -0.99 -10.04
C ALA A 179 -9.01 -1.59 -10.94
N MET A 180 -7.88 -2.00 -10.38
CA MET A 180 -6.80 -2.65 -11.12
C MET A 180 -7.29 -3.92 -11.84
N PHE A 181 -7.98 -4.83 -11.13
CA PHE A 181 -8.51 -6.07 -11.72
C PHE A 181 -9.63 -5.84 -12.75
N THR A 182 -10.38 -4.75 -12.64
CA THR A 182 -11.41 -4.37 -13.63
C THR A 182 -10.75 -3.81 -14.89
N ALA A 183 -9.75 -2.92 -14.76
CA ALA A 183 -9.07 -2.30 -15.89
C ALA A 183 -8.04 -3.23 -16.59
N LYS A 184 -7.47 -4.19 -15.86
CA LYS A 184 -6.49 -5.17 -16.35
C LYS A 184 -5.31 -4.50 -17.07
N HIS A 185 -5.09 -4.81 -18.35
CA HIS A 185 -4.00 -4.26 -19.16
C HIS A 185 -4.16 -2.77 -19.46
N ASN A 186 -5.36 -2.20 -19.26
CA ASN A 186 -5.60 -0.76 -19.36
C ASN A 186 -5.16 0.00 -18.09
N PHE A 187 -4.85 -0.71 -16.99
CA PHE A 187 -4.30 -0.07 -15.80
C PHE A 187 -2.80 0.15 -15.93
N ASN A 188 -2.34 1.35 -15.56
CA ASN A 188 -0.92 1.66 -15.47
C ASN A 188 -0.66 2.58 -14.25
N HIS A 189 0.48 2.38 -13.58
CA HIS A 189 0.92 3.26 -12.49
C HIS A 189 1.32 4.65 -12.98
N ILE A 190 1.66 4.79 -14.26
CA ILE A 190 2.02 6.06 -14.92
C ILE A 190 0.89 6.47 -15.86
N VAL A 191 0.49 7.75 -15.80
CA VAL A 191 -0.47 8.33 -16.77
C VAL A 191 0.12 8.20 -18.16
N GLN A 192 -0.59 7.51 -19.06
CA GLN A 192 -0.14 7.30 -20.43
C GLN A 192 -0.45 8.54 -21.27
N SER A 193 0.54 9.02 -22.03
CA SER A 193 0.37 10.13 -22.99
C SER A 193 0.02 9.67 -24.40
N GLU A 194 0.24 8.38 -24.71
CA GLU A 194 -0.03 7.77 -26.01
C GLU A 194 -1.04 6.62 -25.88
N LYS A 195 -1.93 6.50 -26.87
CA LYS A 195 -2.93 5.43 -26.92
C LYS A 195 -2.31 4.21 -27.59
N MET A 196 -2.22 3.10 -26.86
CA MET A 196 -1.93 1.80 -27.46
C MET A 196 -3.18 1.26 -28.18
N ASP A 197 -3.01 0.47 -29.23
CA ASP A 197 -4.13 -0.14 -29.97
C ASP A 197 -5.03 -1.01 -29.07
N SER A 198 -4.47 -1.58 -28.01
CA SER A 198 -5.17 -2.40 -27.02
C SER A 198 -5.89 -1.58 -25.93
N HIS A 199 -5.78 -0.25 -25.93
CA HIS A 199 -6.34 0.61 -24.88
C HIS A 199 -7.82 0.88 -25.13
N GLU A 200 -8.66 0.34 -24.26
CA GLU A 200 -10.12 0.44 -24.30
C GLU A 200 -10.67 1.30 -23.16
N LEU A 201 -11.79 1.97 -23.41
CA LEU A 201 -12.47 2.75 -22.38
C LEU A 201 -13.27 1.82 -21.45
N ILE A 202 -12.85 1.75 -20.18
CA ILE A 202 -13.51 0.91 -19.17
C ILE A 202 -14.57 1.70 -18.41
N THR A 203 -15.83 1.27 -18.53
CA THR A 203 -17.01 1.92 -17.89
C THR A 203 -17.87 0.96 -17.05
N TYR A 204 -17.43 -0.29 -16.87
CA TYR A 204 -18.14 -1.32 -16.10
C TYR A 204 -17.44 -1.61 -14.75
N GLY A 205 -18.07 -2.44 -13.91
CA GLY A 205 -17.54 -2.77 -12.59
C GLY A 205 -17.46 -1.54 -11.69
N VAL A 206 -16.36 -1.36 -10.95
CA VAL A 206 -16.16 -0.20 -10.07
C VAL A 206 -16.08 1.13 -10.82
N TYR A 207 -15.75 1.10 -12.12
CA TYR A 207 -15.75 2.29 -12.98
C TYR A 207 -17.18 2.82 -13.23
N ARG A 208 -18.23 2.01 -13.05
CA ARG A 208 -19.61 2.52 -13.10
C ARG A 208 -19.97 3.42 -11.91
N ILE A 209 -19.25 3.28 -10.79
CA ILE A 209 -19.52 4.02 -9.55
C ILE A 209 -18.80 5.36 -9.56
N CYS A 210 -17.53 5.37 -9.98
CA CYS A 210 -16.73 6.58 -10.13
C CYS A 210 -15.68 6.38 -11.23
N ARG A 211 -15.23 7.47 -11.86
CA ARG A 211 -14.31 7.42 -13.00
C ARG A 211 -12.90 7.02 -12.61
N HIS A 212 -12.48 7.32 -11.38
CA HIS A 212 -11.13 7.10 -10.88
C HIS A 212 -11.09 6.24 -9.60
N PRO A 213 -11.64 5.01 -9.61
CA PRO A 213 -11.81 4.21 -8.40
C PRO A 213 -10.46 3.85 -7.73
N SER A 214 -9.40 3.67 -8.52
CA SER A 214 -8.05 3.44 -7.99
C SER A 214 -7.50 4.63 -7.19
N TYR A 215 -7.84 5.86 -7.59
CA TYR A 215 -7.45 7.09 -6.90
C TYR A 215 -8.32 7.34 -5.68
N VAL A 216 -9.63 7.07 -5.77
CA VAL A 216 -10.54 7.09 -4.62
C VAL A 216 -10.05 6.14 -3.54
N GLY A 217 -9.72 4.90 -3.92
CA GLY A 217 -9.20 3.90 -2.99
C GLY A 217 -7.90 4.35 -2.32
N TRP A 218 -6.95 4.88 -3.09
CA TRP A 218 -5.68 5.37 -2.54
C TRP A 218 -5.87 6.60 -1.64
N PHE A 219 -6.70 7.56 -2.03
CA PHE A 219 -6.98 8.76 -1.24
C PHE A 219 -7.53 8.42 0.15
N TYR A 220 -8.55 7.57 0.23
CA TYR A 220 -9.11 7.17 1.52
C TYR A 220 -8.18 6.26 2.31
N TRP A 221 -7.43 5.39 1.63
CA TRP A 221 -6.39 4.59 2.28
C TRP A 221 -5.33 5.47 2.93
N SER A 222 -4.82 6.49 2.24
CA SER A 222 -3.75 7.35 2.80
C SER A 222 -4.23 8.12 4.02
N ILE A 223 -5.46 8.63 4.01
CA ILE A 223 -6.10 9.28 5.16
C ILE A 223 -6.31 8.28 6.31
N GLY A 224 -6.79 7.07 5.99
CA GLY A 224 -7.00 5.99 6.94
C GLY A 224 -5.73 5.64 7.72
N THR A 225 -4.55 5.67 7.07
CA THR A 225 -3.27 5.41 7.75
C THR A 225 -3.01 6.37 8.90
N GLN A 226 -3.37 7.65 8.76
CA GLN A 226 -3.16 8.66 9.80
C GLN A 226 -4.21 8.58 10.90
N LEU A 227 -5.42 8.11 10.58
CA LEU A 227 -6.44 7.79 11.58
C LEU A 227 -6.06 6.57 12.42
N ILE A 228 -5.46 5.53 11.82
CA ILE A 228 -4.88 4.38 12.55
C ILE A 228 -3.86 4.88 13.58
N LEU A 229 -2.96 5.78 13.17
CA LEU A 229 -1.94 6.37 14.06
C LEU A 229 -2.49 7.44 15.01
N GLN A 230 -3.75 7.87 14.82
CA GLN A 230 -4.38 8.97 15.55
C GLN A 230 -3.50 10.23 15.54
N ASN A 231 -2.95 10.55 14.37
CA ASN A 231 -2.07 11.70 14.14
C ASN A 231 -2.89 12.89 13.61
N PRO A 232 -3.29 13.86 14.44
CA PRO A 232 -4.15 14.96 14.01
C PRO A 232 -3.50 15.87 12.96
N VAL A 233 -2.19 16.14 13.06
CA VAL A 233 -1.49 17.04 12.13
C VAL A 233 -1.28 16.35 10.79
N CYS A 234 -0.73 15.13 10.80
CA CYS A 234 -0.55 14.37 9.57
C CYS A 234 -1.89 13.98 8.93
N PHE A 235 -2.98 13.78 9.68
CA PHE A 235 -4.30 13.58 9.09
C PHE A 235 -4.72 14.74 8.18
N LEU A 236 -4.58 15.99 8.65
CA LEU A 236 -4.90 17.17 7.86
C LEU A 236 -3.93 17.33 6.67
N ALA A 237 -2.64 17.13 6.91
CA ALA A 237 -1.62 17.24 5.87
C ALA A 237 -1.80 16.19 4.76
N TYR A 238 -1.99 14.91 5.12
CA TYR A 238 -2.21 13.82 4.17
C TYR A 238 -3.49 14.05 3.37
N THR A 239 -4.56 14.52 4.01
CA THR A 239 -5.81 14.86 3.32
C THR A 239 -5.58 15.95 2.28
N GLY A 240 -4.99 17.08 2.68
CA GLY A 240 -4.77 18.21 1.77
C GLY A 240 -3.79 17.91 0.63
N VAL A 241 -2.67 17.26 0.94
CA VAL A 241 -1.64 16.90 -0.06
C VAL A 241 -2.14 15.83 -1.01
N SER A 242 -2.78 14.76 -0.51
CA SER A 242 -3.35 13.70 -1.37
C SER A 242 -4.46 14.27 -2.26
N TRP A 243 -5.31 15.14 -1.71
CA TRP A 243 -6.38 15.78 -2.47
C TRP A 243 -5.82 16.60 -3.63
N LYS A 244 -4.84 17.47 -3.36
CA LYS A 244 -4.19 18.29 -4.39
C LYS A 244 -3.52 17.41 -5.45
N PHE A 245 -2.79 16.39 -5.02
CA PHE A 245 -2.12 15.45 -5.93
C PHE A 245 -3.12 14.78 -6.89
N PHE A 246 -4.24 14.26 -6.38
CA PHE A 246 -5.24 13.62 -7.24
C PHE A 246 -6.03 14.63 -8.07
N HIS A 247 -6.26 15.84 -7.58
CA HIS A 247 -6.87 16.91 -8.36
C HIS A 247 -6.05 17.18 -9.63
N ASP A 248 -4.75 17.47 -9.45
CA ASP A 248 -3.86 17.84 -10.55
C ASP A 248 -3.66 16.65 -11.51
N ARG A 249 -3.54 15.43 -10.97
CA ARG A 249 -3.36 14.22 -11.76
C ARG A 249 -4.61 13.86 -12.58
N ILE A 250 -5.80 13.91 -11.97
CA ILE A 250 -7.06 13.62 -12.67
C ILE A 250 -7.29 14.63 -13.79
N LEU A 251 -6.97 15.90 -13.58
CA LEU A 251 -7.10 16.92 -14.61
C LEU A 251 -6.28 16.56 -15.86
N ILE A 252 -5.00 16.23 -15.68
CA ILE A 252 -4.09 15.87 -16.78
C ILE A 252 -4.54 14.57 -17.45
N GLU A 253 -4.91 13.57 -16.66
CA GLU A 253 -5.33 12.28 -17.19
C GLU A 253 -6.63 12.36 -18.00
N GLU A 254 -7.61 13.13 -17.55
CA GLU A 254 -8.87 13.29 -18.29
C GLU A 254 -8.70 14.05 -19.61
N ILE A 255 -7.75 14.99 -19.71
CA ILE A 255 -7.38 15.61 -20.99
C ILE A 255 -6.90 14.53 -21.97
N THR A 256 -6.04 13.62 -21.50
CA THR A 256 -5.52 12.54 -22.34
C THR A 256 -6.60 11.52 -22.71
N LEU A 257 -7.47 11.16 -21.77
CA LEU A 257 -8.59 10.25 -22.03
C LEU A 257 -9.59 10.83 -23.06
N LEU A 258 -9.83 12.15 -23.04
CA LEU A 258 -10.60 12.83 -24.06
C LEU A 258 -9.92 12.76 -25.43
N ASN A 259 -8.60 12.92 -25.50
CA ASN A 259 -7.86 12.75 -26.75
C ASN A 259 -7.94 11.31 -27.28
N PHE A 260 -7.99 10.31 -26.39
CA PHE A 260 -8.00 8.90 -26.77
C PHE A 260 -9.37 8.37 -27.20
N PHE A 261 -10.44 8.85 -26.56
CA PHE A 261 -11.77 8.26 -26.69
C PHE A 261 -12.85 9.28 -27.11
N GLY A 262 -12.51 10.57 -27.19
CA GLY A 262 -13.39 11.62 -27.70
C GLY A 262 -14.77 11.62 -27.02
N GLN A 263 -15.81 11.49 -27.84
CA GLN A 263 -17.20 11.58 -27.40
C GLN A 263 -17.59 10.49 -26.39
N ASP A 264 -17.01 9.29 -26.48
CA ASP A 264 -17.33 8.20 -25.56
C ASP A 264 -16.95 8.56 -24.12
N TYR A 265 -15.82 9.26 -23.93
CA TYR A 265 -15.42 9.73 -22.61
C TYR A 265 -16.29 10.90 -22.14
N VAL A 266 -16.71 11.79 -23.03
CA VAL A 266 -17.66 12.87 -22.70
C VAL A 266 -18.98 12.31 -22.19
N GLU A 267 -19.54 11.30 -22.87
CA GLU A 267 -20.78 10.63 -22.44
C GLU A 267 -20.61 9.89 -21.10
N TYR A 268 -19.42 9.37 -20.83
CA TYR A 268 -19.10 8.78 -19.54
C TYR A 268 -18.99 9.83 -18.43
N GLN A 269 -18.34 10.97 -18.67
CA GLN A 269 -18.24 12.10 -17.73
C GLN A 269 -19.60 12.67 -17.33
N LYS A 270 -20.59 12.66 -18.22
CA LYS A 270 -21.97 13.07 -17.93
C LYS A 270 -22.68 12.14 -16.94
N LYS A 271 -22.33 10.85 -16.93
CA LYS A 271 -23.05 9.81 -16.17
C LYS A 271 -22.39 9.48 -14.84
N VAL A 272 -21.06 9.57 -14.76
CA VAL A 272 -20.27 9.07 -13.64
C VAL A 272 -19.35 10.17 -13.13
N SER A 273 -19.33 10.41 -11.82
CA SER A 273 -18.45 11.41 -11.18
C SER A 273 -17.01 10.89 -11.02
N THR A 274 -16.05 11.77 -10.71
CA THR A 274 -14.66 11.35 -10.39
C THR A 274 -14.58 10.45 -9.15
N GLY A 275 -15.51 10.61 -8.20
CA GLY A 275 -15.57 9.92 -6.91
C GLY A 275 -14.84 10.62 -5.76
N LEU A 276 -14.03 11.64 -6.04
CA LEU A 276 -13.34 12.44 -5.02
C LEU A 276 -14.09 13.74 -4.75
N PRO A 277 -14.21 14.16 -3.47
CA PRO A 277 -14.96 15.36 -3.12
C PRO A 277 -14.31 16.61 -3.73
N TYR A 278 -15.10 17.49 -4.33
CA TYR A 278 -14.65 18.75 -4.93
C TYR A 278 -13.64 18.62 -6.10
N ILE A 279 -13.46 17.44 -6.68
CA ILE A 279 -12.62 17.24 -7.88
C ILE A 279 -13.53 16.99 -9.08
N SER A 280 -13.72 17.97 -9.96
CA SER A 280 -14.59 17.83 -11.14
C SER A 280 -13.95 17.07 -12.31
N GLY A 281 -12.63 17.01 -12.33
CA GLY A 281 -11.85 16.58 -13.50
C GLY A 281 -11.83 17.63 -14.62
N TYR A 282 -11.40 17.23 -15.82
CA TYR A 282 -11.38 18.12 -16.98
C TYR A 282 -12.69 18.02 -17.75
N LYS A 283 -13.58 18.99 -17.53
CA LYS A 283 -14.84 19.09 -18.27
C LYS A 283 -14.72 20.14 -19.36
N LEU A 284 -14.84 19.72 -20.61
CA LEU A 284 -15.19 20.65 -21.69
C LEU A 284 -16.57 21.19 -21.35
N ASN A 285 -16.76 22.51 -21.38
CA ASN A 285 -18.05 23.14 -21.08
C ASN A 285 -19.18 22.38 -21.80
N LEU A 286 -19.99 21.68 -21.01
CA LEU A 286 -21.15 20.90 -21.43
C LEU A 286 -22.32 21.83 -21.72
#